data_AF-A0A7S4DK65-F1
#
_entry.id   AF-A0A7S4DK65-F1
#
_cell.length_a   1.000
_cell.length_b   1.000
_cell.length_c   1.000
_cell.angle_alpha   90.00
_cell.angle_beta   90.00
_cell.angle_gamma   90.00
#
_symmetry.space_group_name_H-M   'P 1'
#
loop_
_entity.id
_entity.type
_entity.pdbx_description
1 polymer ?
#
loop_
_entity_poly.entity_id
_entity_poly.type
_entity_poly.pdbx_seq_one_letter_code
_entity_poly.pdbx_strand_id
1 'polypeptide(L)'
;AGGGGGGGGEGAVQCNTMFAWNLHMLRPLLAAGRRQVDGAPDPEDWCLPVVHGFFQQRLIQVGPRRLRLTLVSRRSRHFAGTRFLRRGVNDRGHCANEVETEQIATLDLAAADGPRCRMAAMTQTRGSIPLFWSHRNIASPKPDIVVHDRPLGPTRRHFGRLLRQHGGPVAVLNLIRQQEKKPIELHLFHRLNEVVPQLTRPEEGEEGAEPLPLLYTCYDFINNTRLLGENALVQLEKISQRLFPGIGYFSFRAWEAPGAA
;
A
#
# COMPACT_ATOMS: atom_id res chain seq x y z
N ALA A 1 -2.21 -20.32 34.98
CA ALA A 1 -0.93 -21.05 35.05
C ALA A 1 -0.22 -20.81 33.73
N GLY A 2 0.83 -20.00 33.59
CA GLY A 2 1.87 -19.60 34.55
C GLY A 2 3.20 -20.06 33.96
N GLY A 3 4.06 -19.11 33.57
CA GLY A 3 5.44 -19.32 33.10
C GLY A 3 5.60 -19.07 31.61
N GLY A 4 6.51 -18.23 31.13
CA GLY A 4 7.58 -17.49 31.79
C GLY A 4 8.33 -16.74 30.69
N GLY A 5 8.82 -15.54 31.02
CA GLY A 5 9.57 -14.70 30.08
C GLY A 5 10.86 -15.37 29.63
N GLY A 6 11.18 -15.19 28.36
CA GLY A 6 12.50 -15.38 27.79
C GLY A 6 12.82 -14.16 26.96
N GLY A 7 13.62 -13.25 27.52
CA GLY A 7 14.24 -12.18 26.76
C GLY A 7 15.23 -12.79 25.76
N GLY A 8 15.18 -12.32 24.52
CA GLY A 8 16.10 -12.74 23.47
C GLY A 8 15.80 -12.04 22.16
N GLY A 9 16.66 -11.08 21.79
CA GLY A 9 16.76 -10.55 20.43
C GLY A 9 16.31 -9.11 20.20
N GLU A 10 16.91 -8.13 20.89
CA GLU A 10 17.08 -6.81 20.29
C GLU A 10 18.02 -6.96 19.08
N GLY A 11 17.46 -7.05 17.86
CA GLY A 11 18.28 -7.13 16.65
C GLY A 11 17.65 -7.80 15.43
N ALA A 12 16.52 -8.50 15.55
CA ALA A 12 15.85 -9.02 14.37
C ALA A 12 15.27 -7.86 13.55
N VAL A 13 15.85 -7.55 12.40
CA VAL A 13 15.28 -6.61 11.43
C VAL A 13 13.88 -7.12 11.08
N GLN A 14 12.85 -6.50 11.66
CA GLN A 14 11.46 -6.84 11.43
C GLN A 14 11.06 -6.35 10.02
N CYS A 15 11.52 -7.06 8.99
CA CYS A 15 11.22 -6.72 7.62
C CYS A 15 9.73 -6.98 7.33
N ASN A 16 9.09 -6.07 6.59
CA ASN A 16 7.74 -6.31 6.10
C ASN A 16 7.78 -7.42 5.03
N THR A 17 7.50 -8.65 5.47
CA THR A 17 7.59 -9.83 4.61
C THR A 17 6.65 -9.79 3.40
N MET A 18 5.64 -8.91 3.39
CA MET A 18 4.75 -8.70 2.24
C MET A 18 5.52 -8.33 0.96
N PHE A 19 6.63 -7.60 1.11
CA PHE A 19 7.43 -7.08 -0.01
C PHE A 19 8.73 -7.85 -0.23
N ALA A 20 9.06 -8.83 0.63
CA ALA A 20 10.21 -9.71 0.48
C ALA A 20 9.95 -10.77 -0.61
N TRP A 21 10.25 -10.44 -1.87
CA TRP A 21 9.91 -11.25 -3.03
C TRP A 21 10.60 -12.63 -3.04
N ASN A 22 11.86 -12.68 -2.61
CA ASN A 22 12.65 -13.90 -2.47
C ASN A 22 12.40 -14.65 -1.16
N LEU A 23 11.42 -14.27 -0.33
CA LEU A 23 11.21 -14.90 0.98
C LEU A 23 11.04 -16.42 0.89
N HIS A 24 10.40 -16.94 -0.16
CA HIS A 24 10.25 -18.38 -0.33
C HIS A 24 11.61 -19.09 -0.42
N MET A 25 12.59 -18.48 -1.12
CA MET A 25 13.95 -19.00 -1.27
C MET A 25 14.76 -18.86 0.04
N LEU A 26 14.48 -17.83 0.85
CA LEU A 26 15.16 -17.62 2.13
C LEU A 26 14.67 -18.55 3.25
N ARG A 27 13.50 -19.20 3.10
CA ARG A 27 12.91 -20.04 4.16
C ARG A 27 13.84 -21.12 4.72
N PRO A 28 14.60 -21.89 3.91
CA PRO A 28 15.49 -22.91 4.45
C PRO A 28 16.62 -22.32 5.31
N LEU A 29 17.18 -21.17 4.91
CA LEU A 29 18.23 -20.46 5.66
C LEU A 29 17.69 -19.90 6.98
N LEU A 30 16.54 -19.24 6.94
CA LEU A 30 15.85 -18.73 8.14
C LEU A 30 15.44 -19.88 9.10
N ALA A 31 15.13 -21.06 8.57
CA ALA A 31 14.83 -22.22 9.40
C ALA A 31 16.10 -22.85 10.02
N ALA A 32 17.25 -22.73 9.35
CA ALA A 32 18.54 -23.22 9.83
C ALA A 32 19.13 -22.32 10.92
N GLY A 33 19.02 -20.99 10.80
CA GLY A 33 19.48 -20.05 11.84
C GLY A 33 18.79 -20.26 13.18
N ARG A 34 17.51 -20.65 13.18
CA ARG A 34 16.77 -21.01 14.40
C ARG A 34 17.26 -22.29 15.11
N ARG A 35 18.17 -23.04 14.50
CA ARG A 35 18.78 -24.27 15.04
C ARG A 35 20.25 -24.07 15.39
N GLN A 36 20.63 -22.83 15.69
CA GLN A 36 22.02 -22.39 15.84
C GLN A 36 22.84 -23.34 16.71
N VAL A 37 24.05 -23.64 16.23
CA VAL A 37 25.08 -24.37 16.95
C VAL A 37 26.09 -23.34 17.45
N ASP A 38 26.47 -23.43 18.73
CA ASP A 38 27.41 -22.48 19.35
C ASP A 38 28.70 -22.35 18.53
N GLY A 39 29.04 -21.11 18.15
CA GLY A 39 30.27 -20.77 17.42
C GLY A 39 30.16 -20.76 15.89
N ALA A 40 29.02 -21.10 15.29
CA ALA A 40 28.80 -20.95 13.84
C ALA A 40 28.23 -19.55 13.46
N PRO A 41 28.58 -18.99 12.28
CA PRO A 41 27.97 -17.76 11.78
C PRO A 41 26.45 -17.92 11.65
N ASP A 42 25.69 -16.87 11.94
CA ASP A 42 24.23 -16.91 11.82
C ASP A 42 23.84 -16.99 10.33
N PRO A 43 23.14 -18.05 9.87
CA PRO A 43 22.59 -18.12 8.52
C PRO A 43 21.67 -16.94 8.17
N GLU A 44 21.09 -16.25 9.15
CA GLU A 44 20.29 -15.04 8.94
C GLU A 44 21.13 -13.86 8.41
N ASP A 45 22.44 -13.81 8.66
CA ASP A 45 23.35 -12.78 8.11
C ASP A 45 23.39 -12.80 6.58
N TRP A 46 23.10 -13.96 5.98
CA TRP A 46 23.06 -14.16 4.53
C TRP A 46 21.66 -13.94 3.93
N CYS A 47 20.66 -13.69 4.77
CA CYS A 47 19.27 -13.54 4.36
C CYS A 47 18.95 -12.09 3.99
N LEU A 48 19.24 -11.70 2.74
CA LEU A 48 18.88 -10.37 2.21
C LEU A 48 17.50 -10.38 1.51
N PRO A 49 16.47 -9.69 2.04
CA PRO A 49 15.18 -9.55 1.36
C PRO A 49 15.30 -8.68 0.11
N VAL A 50 14.74 -9.15 -1.01
CA VAL A 50 14.71 -8.42 -2.27
C VAL A 50 13.30 -7.94 -2.57
N VAL A 51 13.18 -6.66 -2.93
CA VAL A 51 11.92 -6.04 -3.37
C VAL A 51 11.78 -6.20 -4.88
N HIS A 52 10.60 -6.64 -5.32
CA HIS A 52 10.20 -6.51 -6.72
C HIS A 52 9.44 -5.19 -6.90
N GLY A 53 9.95 -4.28 -7.74
CA GLY A 53 9.26 -3.04 -8.06
C GLY A 53 10.18 -2.03 -8.71
N PHE A 54 10.33 -0.85 -8.11
CA PHE A 54 11.09 0.26 -8.68
C PHE A 54 11.83 1.04 -7.59
N PHE A 55 13.00 1.56 -7.92
CA PHE A 55 13.75 2.49 -7.09
C PHE A 55 14.41 3.52 -7.99
N GLN A 56 14.18 4.80 -7.70
CA GLN A 56 14.97 5.88 -8.29
C GLN A 56 15.09 7.03 -7.32
N GLN A 57 16.29 7.61 -7.28
CA GLN A 57 16.56 8.83 -6.53
C GLN A 57 17.15 9.88 -7.48
N ARG A 58 16.69 11.13 -7.36
CA ARG A 58 17.21 12.27 -8.11
C ARG A 58 17.44 13.44 -7.17
N LEU A 59 18.55 14.14 -7.39
CA LEU A 59 18.82 15.42 -6.77
C LEU A 59 18.25 16.52 -7.65
N ILE A 60 17.42 17.38 -7.07
CA ILE A 60 16.74 18.49 -7.73
C ILE A 60 17.15 19.77 -6.99
N GLN A 61 17.50 20.81 -7.74
CA GLN A 61 17.80 22.12 -7.19
C GLN A 61 16.51 22.95 -7.16
N VAL A 62 16.10 23.43 -5.99
CA VAL A 62 14.92 24.29 -5.79
C VAL A 62 15.40 25.60 -5.18
N GLY A 63 15.72 26.58 -6.03
CA GLY A 63 16.40 27.81 -5.63
C GLY A 63 17.77 27.51 -5.00
N PRO A 64 18.08 28.00 -3.78
CA PRO A 64 19.35 27.71 -3.11
C PRO A 64 19.39 26.31 -2.47
N ARG A 65 18.27 25.58 -2.45
CA ARG A 65 18.11 24.34 -1.70
C ARG A 65 18.30 23.11 -2.59
N ARG A 66 18.90 22.07 -2.01
CA ARG A 66 19.08 20.74 -2.62
C ARG A 66 18.01 19.79 -2.09
N LEU A 67 17.14 19.34 -2.99
CA LEU A 67 16.06 18.40 -2.70
C LEU A 67 16.38 17.05 -3.33
N ARG A 68 16.56 16.03 -2.51
CA ARG A 68 16.66 14.64 -2.94
C ARG A 68 15.25 14.04 -2.97
N LEU A 69 14.76 13.75 -4.17
CA LEU A 69 13.50 13.09 -4.40
C LEU A 69 13.75 11.61 -4.68
N THR A 70 13.17 10.74 -3.85
CA THR A 70 13.27 9.29 -3.95
C THR A 70 11.88 8.72 -4.20
N LEU A 71 11.77 7.85 -5.20
CA LEU A 71 10.56 7.10 -5.49
C LEU A 71 10.87 5.61 -5.33
N VAL A 72 10.16 4.95 -4.43
CA VAL A 72 10.26 3.52 -4.19
C VAL A 72 8.90 2.90 -4.47
N SER A 73 8.84 1.86 -5.30
CA SER A 73 7.65 1.04 -5.46
C SER A 73 7.94 -0.40 -5.08
N ARG A 74 7.08 -1.00 -4.27
CA ARG A 74 7.22 -2.35 -3.71
C ARG A 74 5.98 -3.17 -4.06
N ARG A 75 6.15 -4.22 -4.85
CA ARG A 75 5.07 -5.14 -5.22
C ARG A 75 4.91 -6.22 -4.16
N SER A 76 3.67 -6.40 -3.69
CA SER A 76 3.32 -7.48 -2.80
C SER A 76 3.57 -8.84 -3.45
N ARG A 77 4.22 -9.75 -2.73
CA ARG A 77 4.34 -11.16 -3.12
C ARG A 77 3.04 -11.94 -2.93
N HIS A 78 2.13 -11.43 -2.10
CA HIS A 78 0.87 -12.10 -1.81
C HIS A 78 -0.10 -11.96 -2.98
N PHE A 79 -0.82 -13.05 -3.26
CA PHE A 79 -1.78 -13.13 -4.36
C PHE A 79 -1.21 -12.64 -5.71
N ALA A 80 0.09 -12.81 -5.90
CA ALA A 80 0.77 -12.55 -7.15
C ALA A 80 0.35 -13.58 -8.19
N GLY A 81 0.29 -13.15 -9.45
CA GLY A 81 0.05 -14.00 -10.60
C GLY A 81 -0.15 -13.17 -11.85
N THR A 82 -0.50 -13.83 -12.94
CA THR A 82 -0.63 -13.18 -14.24
C THR A 82 -1.89 -12.30 -14.30
N ARG A 83 -1.82 -11.28 -15.16
CA ARG A 83 -2.96 -10.44 -15.50
C ARG A 83 -4.13 -11.33 -15.97
N PHE A 84 -5.35 -10.96 -15.59
CA PHE A 84 -6.60 -11.69 -15.84
C PHE A 84 -6.81 -12.98 -15.02
N LEU A 85 -5.78 -13.76 -14.69
CA LEU A 85 -5.92 -14.97 -13.86
C LEU A 85 -5.98 -14.68 -12.36
N ARG A 86 -5.29 -13.64 -11.89
CA ARG A 86 -5.37 -13.17 -10.49
C ARG A 86 -5.99 -11.78 -10.43
N ARG A 87 -7.22 -11.71 -9.94
CA ARG A 87 -8.04 -10.51 -9.73
C ARG A 87 -8.76 -10.61 -8.39
N GLY A 88 -9.26 -9.47 -7.94
CA GLY A 88 -9.98 -9.35 -6.68
C GLY A 88 -9.10 -9.43 -5.44
N VAL A 89 -9.78 -9.71 -4.33
CA VAL A 89 -9.20 -10.05 -3.04
C VAL A 89 -9.25 -11.56 -2.83
N ASN A 90 -8.26 -12.12 -2.12
CA ASN A 90 -8.32 -13.51 -1.66
C ASN A 90 -8.91 -13.61 -0.25
N ASP A 91 -9.18 -14.82 0.24
CA ASP A 91 -9.79 -15.03 1.56
C ASP A 91 -8.97 -14.44 2.73
N ARG A 92 -7.66 -14.21 2.54
CA ARG A 92 -6.79 -13.59 3.56
C ARG A 92 -6.79 -12.05 3.53
N GLY A 93 -7.52 -11.42 2.60
CA GLY A 93 -7.55 -9.96 2.47
C GLY A 93 -6.39 -9.35 1.67
N HIS A 94 -5.67 -10.17 0.88
CA HIS A 94 -4.65 -9.66 -0.04
C HIS A 94 -5.27 -9.43 -1.42
N CYS A 95 -5.09 -8.22 -1.96
CA CYS A 95 -5.54 -7.89 -3.30
C CYS A 95 -4.49 -8.32 -4.33
N ALA A 96 -4.96 -8.77 -5.49
CA ALA A 96 -4.07 -9.18 -6.55
C ALA A 96 -3.30 -7.97 -7.09
N ASN A 97 -2.02 -8.17 -7.40
CA ASN A 97 -1.13 -7.13 -7.99
C ASN A 97 -1.05 -5.84 -7.15
N GLU A 98 -1.10 -5.96 -5.83
CA GLU A 98 -0.92 -4.83 -4.92
C GLU A 98 0.52 -4.30 -4.97
N VAL A 99 0.66 -2.99 -5.11
CA VAL A 99 1.91 -2.25 -5.14
C VAL A 99 1.77 -1.07 -4.20
N GLU A 100 2.76 -0.88 -3.35
CA GLU A 100 2.94 0.29 -2.51
C GLU A 100 4.00 1.18 -3.13
N THR A 101 3.68 2.45 -3.36
CA THR A 101 4.63 3.44 -3.85
C THR A 101 4.81 4.52 -2.80
N GLU A 102 6.05 4.78 -2.44
CA GLU A 102 6.44 5.79 -1.48
C GLU A 102 7.30 6.85 -2.17
N GLN A 103 6.86 8.10 -2.04
CA GLN A 103 7.60 9.26 -2.49
C GLN A 103 8.22 9.93 -1.27
N ILE A 104 9.56 10.01 -1.25
CA ILE A 104 10.34 10.59 -0.17
C ILE A 104 11.03 11.85 -0.69
N ALA A 105 10.84 12.96 0.01
CA ALA A 105 11.45 14.24 -0.26
C ALA A 105 12.40 14.58 0.90
N THR A 106 13.71 14.57 0.65
CA THR A 106 14.73 14.95 1.63
C THR A 106 15.36 16.27 1.23
N LEU A 107 15.16 17.29 2.04
CA LEU A 107 15.76 18.59 1.90
C LEU A 107 17.03 18.66 2.76
N ASP A 108 18.18 18.83 2.10
CA ASP A 108 19.44 19.09 2.80
C ASP A 108 19.45 20.56 3.25
N LEU A 109 19.73 20.78 4.54
CA LEU A 109 19.78 22.10 5.16
C LEU A 109 21.23 22.42 5.53
N ALA A 110 21.72 23.57 5.07
CA ALA A 110 22.97 24.14 5.56
C ALA A 110 22.76 24.62 7.00
N ALA A 111 23.58 24.16 7.93
CA ALA A 111 23.61 24.67 9.29
C ALA A 111 25.07 24.80 9.76
N ALA A 112 25.30 25.79 10.63
CA ALA A 112 26.63 26.10 11.14
C ALA A 112 27.19 25.01 12.06
N ASP A 113 26.33 24.14 12.58
CA ASP A 113 26.64 23.12 13.59
C ASP A 113 26.56 21.68 13.08
N GLY A 114 26.42 21.49 11.76
CA GLY A 114 26.45 20.15 11.14
C GLY A 114 25.46 19.98 9.98
N PRO A 115 25.52 18.85 9.27
CA PRO A 115 24.55 18.53 8.23
C PRO A 115 23.17 18.32 8.84
N ARG A 116 22.18 19.09 8.41
CA ARG A 116 20.78 18.90 8.83
C ARG A 116 19.94 18.47 7.65
N CYS A 117 18.87 17.71 7.90
CA CYS A 117 17.91 17.40 6.85
C CYS A 117 16.47 17.45 7.35
N ARG A 118 15.57 17.77 6.43
CA ARG A 118 14.14 17.56 6.61
C ARG A 118 13.69 16.51 5.62
N MET A 119 12.94 15.55 6.10
CA MET A 119 12.39 14.49 5.28
C MET A 119 10.87 14.52 5.36
N ALA A 120 10.22 14.35 4.22
CA ALA A 120 8.80 14.06 4.15
C ALA A 120 8.60 12.81 3.29
N ALA A 121 7.66 11.95 3.66
CA ALA A 121 7.31 10.79 2.87
C ALA A 121 5.79 10.63 2.77
N MET A 122 5.31 10.22 1.60
CA MET A 122 3.91 9.90 1.35
C MET A 122 3.81 8.56 0.64
N THR A 123 2.94 7.69 1.14
CA THR A 123 2.71 6.36 0.58
C THR A 123 1.36 6.30 -0.12
N GLN A 124 1.32 5.63 -1.26
CA GLN A 124 0.11 5.35 -2.03
C GLN A 124 0.09 3.87 -2.40
N THR A 125 -1.06 3.23 -2.25
CA THR A 125 -1.25 1.82 -2.63
C THR A 125 -2.12 1.72 -3.86
N ARG A 126 -1.74 0.85 -4.81
CA ARG A 126 -2.55 0.48 -5.97
C ARG A 126 -2.64 -1.03 -6.04
N GLY A 127 -3.84 -1.56 -6.23
CA GLY A 127 -4.05 -2.99 -6.41
C GLY A 127 -5.31 -3.30 -7.18
N SER A 128 -5.66 -4.58 -7.26
CA SER A 128 -6.99 -4.98 -7.70
C SER A 128 -8.06 -4.46 -6.75
N ILE A 129 -9.27 -4.21 -7.29
CA ILE A 129 -10.45 -3.84 -6.50
C ILE A 129 -10.71 -4.92 -5.44
N PRO A 130 -10.91 -4.56 -4.16
CA PRO A 130 -10.97 -5.50 -3.03
C PRO A 130 -12.32 -6.22 -2.92
N LEU A 131 -12.78 -6.78 -4.03
CA LEU A 131 -13.99 -7.61 -4.13
C LEU A 131 -13.60 -8.98 -4.64
N PHE A 132 -14.43 -10.00 -4.43
CA PHE A 132 -14.25 -11.26 -5.14
C PHE A 132 -14.74 -11.10 -6.57
N TRP A 133 -13.81 -11.07 -7.52
CA TRP A 133 -14.16 -11.00 -8.94
C TRP A 133 -13.09 -11.63 -9.80
N SER A 134 -13.48 -12.08 -10.98
CA SER A 134 -12.61 -12.73 -11.95
C SER A 134 -12.95 -12.32 -13.38
N HIS A 135 -12.03 -12.55 -14.30
CA HIS A 135 -12.37 -12.49 -15.71
C HIS A 135 -12.89 -13.84 -16.21
N ARG A 136 -13.89 -13.78 -17.08
CA ARG A 136 -14.31 -14.90 -17.94
C ARG A 136 -13.81 -14.64 -19.37
N ASN A 137 -13.67 -15.69 -20.17
CA ASN A 137 -13.27 -15.55 -21.58
C ASN A 137 -11.91 -14.85 -21.74
N ILE A 138 -10.89 -15.30 -20.99
CA ILE A 138 -9.58 -14.62 -20.87
C ILE A 138 -8.84 -14.51 -22.22
N ALA A 139 -9.12 -15.39 -23.17
CA ALA A 139 -8.59 -15.32 -24.53
C ALA A 139 -9.16 -14.14 -25.36
N SER A 140 -10.27 -13.55 -24.94
CA SER A 140 -10.85 -12.37 -25.59
C SER A 140 -9.97 -11.12 -25.38
N PRO A 141 -9.86 -10.22 -26.37
CA PRO A 141 -9.20 -8.92 -26.19
C PRO A 141 -9.82 -8.08 -25.06
N LYS A 142 -11.11 -8.28 -24.78
CA LYS A 142 -11.82 -7.65 -23.67
C LYS A 142 -12.58 -8.73 -22.87
N PRO A 143 -11.89 -9.40 -21.92
CA PRO A 143 -12.52 -10.44 -21.10
C PRO A 143 -13.65 -9.87 -20.23
N ASP A 144 -14.76 -10.59 -20.13
CA ASP A 144 -15.89 -10.18 -19.31
C ASP A 144 -15.51 -10.25 -17.82
N ILE A 145 -16.19 -9.45 -16.99
CA ILE A 145 -15.97 -9.39 -15.54
C ILE A 145 -17.13 -10.09 -14.83
N VAL A 146 -16.80 -10.97 -13.90
CA VAL A 146 -17.76 -11.65 -13.03
C VAL A 146 -17.47 -11.24 -11.60
N VAL A 147 -18.43 -10.58 -10.97
CA VAL A 147 -18.40 -10.27 -9.54
C VAL A 147 -19.09 -11.40 -8.79
N HIS A 148 -18.41 -11.96 -7.81
CA HIS A 148 -18.94 -13.09 -7.03
C HIS A 148 -19.57 -12.56 -5.75
N ASP A 149 -20.77 -13.04 -5.45
CA ASP A 149 -21.41 -12.75 -4.18
C ASP A 149 -20.77 -13.61 -3.08
N ARG A 150 -19.95 -12.97 -2.24
CA ARG A 150 -19.15 -13.58 -1.18
C ARG A 150 -19.19 -12.67 0.05
N PRO A 151 -19.04 -13.23 1.26
CA PRO A 151 -18.98 -12.44 2.48
C PRO A 151 -17.92 -11.34 2.42
N LEU A 152 -18.19 -10.20 3.06
CA LEU A 152 -17.31 -9.02 3.03
C LEU A 152 -16.08 -9.15 3.95
N GLY A 153 -16.00 -10.18 4.78
CA GLY A 153 -14.89 -10.40 5.72
C GLY A 153 -13.48 -10.24 5.10
N PRO A 154 -13.18 -10.83 3.93
CA PRO A 154 -11.91 -10.61 3.23
C PRO A 154 -11.67 -9.15 2.78
N THR A 155 -12.70 -8.44 2.34
CA THR A 155 -12.64 -7.01 2.02
C THR A 155 -12.39 -6.16 3.27
N ARG A 156 -13.09 -6.46 4.38
CA ARG A 156 -12.85 -5.84 5.69
C ARG A 156 -11.42 -6.10 6.17
N ARG A 157 -10.90 -7.33 6.02
CA ARG A 157 -9.50 -7.67 6.32
C ARG A 157 -8.50 -6.88 5.48
N HIS A 158 -8.79 -6.65 4.21
CA HIS A 158 -7.95 -5.83 3.32
C HIS A 158 -7.81 -4.40 3.87
N PHE A 159 -8.92 -3.71 4.08
CA PHE A 159 -8.89 -2.33 4.59
C PHE A 159 -8.37 -2.24 6.03
N GLY A 160 -8.72 -3.20 6.89
CA GLY A 160 -8.17 -3.30 8.24
C GLY A 160 -6.65 -3.49 8.25
N ARG A 161 -6.08 -4.21 7.27
CA ARG A 161 -4.62 -4.30 7.12
C ARG A 161 -4.02 -2.96 6.71
N LEU A 162 -4.62 -2.26 5.74
CA LEU A 162 -4.13 -0.94 5.33
C LEU A 162 -4.13 0.04 6.51
N LEU A 163 -5.19 0.03 7.33
CA LEU A 163 -5.29 0.84 8.54
C LEU A 163 -4.22 0.49 9.58
N ARG A 164 -3.94 -0.81 9.79
CA ARG A 164 -2.86 -1.23 10.69
C ARG A 164 -1.47 -0.85 10.17
N GLN A 165 -1.28 -0.80 8.85
CA GLN A 165 0.02 -0.50 8.23
C GLN A 165 0.29 1.00 8.09
N HIS A 166 -0.74 1.80 7.81
CA HIS A 166 -0.59 3.21 7.42
C HIS A 166 -1.34 4.19 8.34
N GLY A 167 -2.10 3.70 9.31
CA GLY A 167 -3.03 4.52 10.06
C GLY A 167 -4.31 4.82 9.27
N GLY A 168 -5.19 5.61 9.87
CA GLY A 168 -6.46 6.00 9.28
C GLY A 168 -6.68 7.52 9.31
N PRO A 169 -7.63 8.01 8.50
CA PRO A 169 -8.45 7.28 7.54
C PRO A 169 -7.70 6.80 6.28
N VAL A 170 -8.19 5.73 5.64
CA VAL A 170 -7.72 5.30 4.31
C VAL A 170 -8.54 5.98 3.23
N ALA A 171 -7.89 6.78 2.38
CA ALA A 171 -8.52 7.36 1.20
C ALA A 171 -8.60 6.36 0.05
N VAL A 172 -9.82 6.07 -0.41
CA VAL A 172 -10.09 5.11 -1.49
C VAL A 172 -10.58 5.90 -2.71
N LEU A 173 -9.72 6.01 -3.71
CA LEU A 173 -10.03 6.66 -4.97
C LEU A 173 -10.43 5.63 -6.04
N ASN A 174 -11.73 5.58 -6.35
CA ASN A 174 -12.30 4.73 -7.38
C ASN A 174 -12.35 5.47 -8.73
N LEU A 175 -11.54 5.01 -9.69
CA LEU A 175 -11.44 5.59 -11.04
C LEU A 175 -12.22 4.80 -12.12
N ILE A 176 -13.08 3.87 -11.72
CA ILE A 176 -13.89 3.09 -12.67
C ILE A 176 -14.84 4.02 -13.43
N ARG A 177 -15.00 3.77 -14.74
CA ARG A 177 -15.95 4.50 -15.58
C ARG A 177 -17.37 4.36 -15.04
N GLN A 178 -18.09 5.47 -15.03
CA GLN A 178 -19.48 5.53 -14.58
C GLN A 178 -20.47 5.41 -15.74
N GLN A 179 -20.00 5.50 -16.98
CA GLN A 179 -20.80 5.28 -18.17
C GLN A 179 -20.05 4.41 -19.17
N GLU A 180 -20.66 3.30 -19.57
CA GLU A 180 -20.13 2.39 -20.57
C GLU A 180 -21.25 1.94 -21.52
N LYS A 181 -20.95 1.85 -22.83
CA LYS A 181 -21.91 1.31 -23.82
C LYS A 181 -22.25 -0.17 -23.55
N LYS A 182 -21.26 -0.95 -23.13
CA LYS A 182 -21.41 -2.32 -22.62
C LYS A 182 -20.87 -2.30 -21.18
N PRO A 183 -21.69 -2.65 -20.17
CA PRO A 183 -21.32 -2.55 -18.75
C PRO A 183 -20.34 -3.67 -18.39
N ILE A 184 -19.05 -3.45 -18.60
CA ILE A 184 -18.01 -4.44 -18.26
C ILE A 184 -17.49 -4.13 -16.87
N GLU A 185 -17.02 -2.91 -16.63
CA GLU A 185 -16.48 -2.50 -15.33
C GLU A 185 -17.58 -1.93 -14.40
N LEU A 186 -18.74 -1.54 -14.94
CA LEU A 186 -19.85 -1.00 -14.17
C LEU A 186 -20.33 -1.94 -13.04
N HIS A 187 -20.30 -3.26 -13.23
CA HIS A 187 -20.64 -4.22 -12.18
C HIS A 187 -19.74 -4.07 -10.94
N LEU A 188 -18.44 -3.82 -11.15
CA LEU A 188 -17.50 -3.57 -10.05
C LEU A 188 -17.74 -2.21 -9.40
N PHE A 189 -18.05 -1.18 -10.21
CA PHE A 189 -18.39 0.14 -9.70
C PHE A 189 -19.59 0.07 -8.74
N HIS A 190 -20.69 -0.54 -9.18
CA HIS A 190 -21.90 -0.68 -8.35
C HIS A 190 -21.62 -1.47 -7.08
N ARG A 191 -20.96 -2.62 -7.18
CA ARG A 191 -20.68 -3.43 -5.99
C ARG A 191 -19.73 -2.72 -5.02
N LEU A 192 -18.71 -2.00 -5.51
CA LEU A 192 -17.80 -1.28 -4.62
C LEU A 192 -18.50 -0.12 -3.91
N ASN A 193 -19.38 0.60 -4.61
CA ASN A 193 -20.21 1.67 -4.03
C ASN A 193 -21.21 1.16 -2.99
N GLU A 194 -21.67 -0.07 -3.14
CA GLU A 194 -22.55 -0.72 -2.17
C GLU A 194 -21.77 -1.16 -0.92
N VAL A 195 -20.59 -1.76 -1.12
CA VAL A 195 -19.80 -2.39 -0.05
C VAL A 195 -19.06 -1.39 0.82
N VAL A 196 -18.40 -0.37 0.24
CA VAL A 196 -17.55 0.55 1.02
C VAL A 196 -18.34 1.27 2.13
N PRO A 197 -19.56 1.79 1.91
CA PRO A 197 -20.37 2.37 2.98
C PRO A 197 -20.72 1.40 4.10
N GLN A 198 -20.95 0.11 3.80
CA GLN A 198 -21.23 -0.92 4.81
C GLN A 198 -20.03 -1.11 5.75
N LEU A 199 -18.81 -0.99 5.24
CA LEU A 199 -17.59 -1.10 6.06
C LEU A 199 -17.36 0.10 6.98
N THR A 200 -17.92 1.26 6.62
CA THR A 200 -17.83 2.50 7.41
C THR A 200 -18.91 2.60 8.50
N ARG A 201 -19.82 1.62 8.55
CA ARG A 201 -20.87 1.53 9.56
C ARG A 201 -20.56 0.40 10.55
N PRO A 202 -21.08 0.47 11.79
CA PRO A 202 -21.06 -0.68 12.68
C PRO A 202 -21.86 -1.82 12.05
N GLU A 203 -21.36 -3.05 12.12
CA GLU A 203 -22.10 -4.21 11.63
C GLU A 203 -23.26 -4.54 12.57
N GLU A 204 -24.47 -4.67 12.02
CA GLU A 204 -25.64 -5.13 12.76
C GLU A 204 -25.50 -6.65 12.99
N GLY A 205 -25.27 -7.08 14.23
CA GLY A 205 -25.30 -8.49 14.63
C GLY A 205 -23.94 -9.17 14.86
N GLU A 206 -22.81 -8.50 14.62
CA GLU A 206 -21.48 -8.93 15.10
C GLU A 206 -20.98 -7.95 16.17
N GLU A 207 -21.14 -8.33 17.45
CA GLU A 207 -20.54 -7.59 18.57
C GLU A 207 -19.01 -7.52 18.40
N GLY A 208 -18.46 -6.32 18.17
CA GLY A 208 -17.03 -6.04 18.16
C GLY A 208 -16.40 -5.66 16.81
N ALA A 209 -17.15 -5.62 15.70
CA ALA A 209 -16.63 -5.16 14.42
C ALA A 209 -16.63 -3.62 14.32
N GLU A 210 -15.52 -3.00 14.71
CA GLU A 210 -15.34 -1.54 14.64
C GLU A 210 -15.51 -1.00 13.19
N PRO A 211 -16.20 0.15 13.01
CA PRO A 211 -16.29 0.83 11.73
C PRO A 211 -14.90 1.19 11.17
N LEU A 212 -14.69 0.99 9.88
CA LEU A 212 -13.43 1.35 9.24
C LEU A 212 -13.46 2.82 8.78
N PRO A 213 -12.50 3.67 9.18
CA PRO A 213 -12.44 5.06 8.73
C PRO A 213 -11.93 5.12 7.28
N LEU A 214 -12.87 5.09 6.32
CA LEU A 214 -12.58 5.13 4.88
C LEU A 214 -13.10 6.43 4.26
N LEU A 215 -12.24 7.14 3.53
CA LEU A 215 -12.62 8.30 2.72
C LEU A 215 -12.82 7.86 1.27
N TYR A 216 -14.06 7.56 0.89
CA TYR A 216 -14.38 7.02 -0.43
C TYR A 216 -14.71 8.12 -1.44
N THR A 217 -14.00 8.12 -2.57
CA THR A 217 -14.22 9.06 -3.67
C THR A 217 -14.32 8.32 -4.99
N CYS A 218 -15.43 8.52 -5.71
CA CYS A 218 -15.58 8.06 -7.09
C CYS A 218 -15.23 9.20 -8.06
N TYR A 219 -14.45 8.90 -9.09
CA TYR A 219 -14.06 9.88 -10.10
C TYR A 219 -13.90 9.25 -11.49
N ASP A 220 -14.84 9.53 -12.39
CA ASP A 220 -14.73 9.12 -13.80
C ASP A 220 -13.77 10.06 -14.54
N PHE A 221 -12.51 9.65 -14.64
CA PHE A 221 -11.46 10.48 -15.23
C PHE A 221 -11.74 10.84 -16.69
N ILE A 222 -12.32 9.92 -17.47
CA ILE A 222 -12.50 10.12 -18.91
C ILE A 222 -13.68 11.05 -19.16
N ASN A 223 -14.74 10.88 -18.40
CA ASN A 223 -15.91 11.73 -18.56
C ASN A 223 -15.61 13.16 -18.08
N ASN A 224 -14.96 13.31 -16.92
CA ASN A 224 -14.68 14.62 -16.35
C ASN A 224 -13.63 15.42 -17.15
N THR A 225 -12.62 14.77 -17.75
CA THR A 225 -11.64 15.47 -18.60
C THR A 225 -12.21 15.85 -19.98
N ARG A 226 -13.14 15.06 -20.51
CA ARG A 226 -13.80 15.35 -21.80
C ARG A 226 -14.91 16.39 -21.70
N LEU A 227 -15.77 16.30 -20.68
CA LEU A 227 -16.95 17.15 -20.56
C LEU A 227 -16.63 18.53 -20.01
N LEU A 228 -15.70 18.63 -19.06
CA LEU A 228 -15.41 19.90 -18.39
C LEU A 228 -14.35 20.73 -19.15
N GLY A 229 -13.66 20.14 -20.14
CA GLY A 229 -12.54 20.80 -20.84
C GLY A 229 -11.36 21.16 -19.93
N GLU A 230 -11.42 20.81 -18.64
CA GLU A 230 -10.40 21.08 -17.66
C GLU A 230 -9.28 20.03 -17.72
N ASN A 231 -8.05 20.46 -17.49
CA ASN A 231 -6.91 19.57 -17.37
C ASN A 231 -7.13 18.60 -16.20
N ALA A 232 -6.93 17.30 -16.47
CA ALA A 232 -6.95 16.23 -15.48
C ALA A 232 -6.22 16.58 -14.18
N LEU A 233 -5.10 17.28 -14.26
CA LEU A 233 -4.29 17.66 -13.10
C LEU A 233 -5.02 18.63 -12.18
N VAL A 234 -5.77 19.59 -12.73
CA VAL A 234 -6.57 20.56 -11.95
C VAL A 234 -7.67 19.84 -11.18
N GLN A 235 -8.28 18.85 -11.81
CA GLN A 235 -9.33 18.05 -11.17
C GLN A 235 -8.77 17.13 -10.08
N LEU A 236 -7.62 16.49 -10.33
CA LEU A 236 -6.92 15.71 -9.32
C LEU A 236 -6.44 16.59 -8.16
N GLU A 237 -6.07 17.85 -8.41
CA GLU A 237 -5.73 18.82 -7.38
C GLU A 237 -6.93 19.11 -6.47
N LYS A 238 -8.13 19.34 -7.04
CA LYS A 238 -9.38 19.50 -6.26
C LYS A 238 -9.65 18.29 -5.37
N ILE A 239 -9.46 17.07 -5.88
CA ILE A 239 -9.60 15.83 -5.09
C ILE A 239 -8.53 15.75 -4.00
N SER A 240 -7.29 16.09 -4.33
CA SER A 240 -6.16 16.11 -3.40
C SER A 240 -6.43 17.08 -2.25
N GLN A 241 -6.82 18.32 -2.53
CA GLN A 241 -7.15 19.33 -1.52
C GLN A 241 -8.25 18.85 -0.54
N ARG A 242 -9.19 18.04 -1.01
CA ARG A 242 -10.23 17.44 -0.16
C ARG A 242 -9.73 16.26 0.68
N LEU A 243 -8.88 15.40 0.13
CA LEU A 243 -8.44 14.17 0.79
C LEU A 243 -7.23 14.39 1.71
N PHE A 244 -6.31 15.26 1.30
CA PHE A 244 -5.01 15.46 1.95
C PHE A 244 -5.10 15.87 3.42
N PRO A 245 -6.02 16.77 3.84
CA PRO A 245 -6.20 17.10 5.25
C PRO A 245 -6.56 15.91 6.13
N GLY A 246 -7.20 14.89 5.54
CA GLY A 246 -7.62 13.69 6.26
C GLY A 246 -6.54 12.61 6.38
N ILE A 247 -5.59 12.51 5.44
CA ILE A 247 -4.63 11.39 5.38
C ILE A 247 -3.21 11.73 5.83
N GLY A 248 -2.81 13.01 5.77
CA GLY A 248 -1.48 13.47 6.20
C GLY A 248 -0.31 12.88 5.40
N TYR A 249 0.90 13.06 5.93
CA TYR A 249 2.15 12.52 5.40
C TYR A 249 3.18 12.39 6.54
N PHE A 250 4.17 11.51 6.37
CA PHE A 250 5.28 11.39 7.33
C PHE A 250 6.20 12.61 7.23
N SER A 251 6.61 13.16 8.36
CA SER A 251 7.57 14.27 8.41
C SER A 251 8.58 14.01 9.51
N PHE A 252 9.86 14.15 9.17
CA PHE A 252 10.97 14.00 10.09
C PHE A 252 11.94 15.17 9.94
N ARG A 253 12.51 15.59 11.06
CA ARG A 253 13.56 16.60 11.10
C ARG A 253 14.73 16.00 11.86
N ALA A 254 15.83 15.77 11.15
CA ALA A 254 17.08 15.40 11.79
C ALA A 254 17.67 16.67 12.43
N TRP A 255 17.76 16.66 13.76
CA TRP A 255 18.57 17.59 14.51
C TRP A 255 19.81 16.82 14.95
N GLU A 256 20.97 17.08 14.34
CA GLU A 256 22.22 16.83 15.05
C GLU A 256 22.46 18.03 15.95
N ALA A 257 22.36 17.81 17.26
CA ALA A 257 22.94 18.72 18.24
C ALA A 257 24.40 18.29 18.42
N PRO A 258 25.33 19.23 18.61
CA PRO A 258 26.77 18.96 18.59
C PRO A 258 27.17 18.04 19.75
N GLY A 259 27.85 16.96 19.41
CA GLY A 259 28.37 15.98 20.35
C GLY A 259 29.29 15.00 19.65
N ALA A 260 30.42 15.52 19.17
CA ALA A 260 31.60 14.70 18.98
C ALA A 260 31.85 13.89 20.26
N ALA A 261 31.94 12.58 20.12
CA ALA A 261 32.70 11.71 20.99
C ALA A 261 33.65 10.90 20.11
#